data_AF-A0A961ENP0-F1
#
_entry.id   AF-A0A961ENP0-F1
#
_cell.length_a   1.000
_cell.length_b   1.000
_cell.length_c   1.000
_cell.angle_alpha   90.00
_cell.angle_beta   90.00
_cell.angle_gamma   90.00
#
_symmetry.space_group_name_H-M   'P 1'
#
loop_
_entity.id
_entity.type
_entity.pdbx_description
1 polymer ?
#
loop_
_entity_poly.entity_id
_entity_poly.type
_entity_poly.pdbx_seq_one_letter_code
_entity_poly.pdbx_strand_id
1 'polypeptide(L)'
;MLKKKPKSQPQFGSPAGHVLPPAKKKKTRALIVEGGGMRGAFAGGVLAAMNRFYPSVHFDIVVGVSAGSCSAAYYVTEAPNDLESTIRNLNVWRYELSDGRFLSRRRL
;
A
#
# COMPACT_ATOMS: atom_id res chain seq x y z
N MET A 1 9.56 -46.55 7.39
CA MET A 1 8.42 -45.66 7.70
C MET A 1 8.82 -44.74 8.85
N LEU A 2 9.19 -43.48 8.61
CA LEU A 2 9.45 -42.51 9.68
C LEU A 2 8.42 -41.37 9.61
N LYS A 3 7.56 -41.28 10.62
CA LYS A 3 6.57 -40.22 10.80
C LYS A 3 7.26 -38.90 11.13
N LYS A 4 7.05 -37.85 10.32
CA LYS A 4 7.45 -36.47 10.66
C LYS A 4 6.50 -35.93 11.75
N LYS A 5 7.05 -35.53 12.90
CA LYS A 5 6.32 -34.78 13.94
C LYS A 5 6.00 -33.35 13.45
N PRO A 6 4.86 -32.75 13.86
CA PRO A 6 4.45 -31.43 13.40
C PRO A 6 5.31 -30.36 14.07
N LYS A 7 5.83 -29.41 13.29
CA LYS A 7 6.57 -28.26 13.84
C LYS A 7 5.56 -27.28 14.44
N SER A 8 5.62 -27.13 15.76
CA SER A 8 4.96 -26.07 16.53
C SER A 8 5.44 -24.69 16.05
N GLN A 9 4.49 -23.78 15.79
CA GLN A 9 4.80 -22.40 15.43
C GLN A 9 5.24 -21.63 16.69
N PRO A 10 6.36 -20.88 16.66
CA PRO A 10 6.72 -20.01 17.77
C PRO A 10 6.02 -18.65 17.67
N GLN A 11 5.56 -18.17 18.82
CA GLN A 11 4.88 -16.90 19.06
C GLN A 11 5.83 -15.71 18.89
N PHE A 12 5.25 -14.57 18.51
CA PHE A 12 5.95 -13.29 18.29
C PHE A 12 6.38 -12.64 19.62
N GLY A 13 7.69 -12.44 19.78
CA GLY A 13 8.26 -11.46 20.69
C GLY A 13 9.17 -12.01 21.80
N SER A 14 10.49 -12.03 21.59
CA SER A 14 11.49 -11.77 22.64
C SER A 14 12.91 -11.55 22.07
N PRO A 15 13.77 -10.79 22.78
CA PRO A 15 15.01 -10.19 22.26
C PRO A 15 16.19 -11.15 22.38
N ALA A 16 16.41 -11.98 21.36
CA ALA A 16 17.66 -12.72 21.19
C ALA A 16 17.86 -13.03 19.70
N GLY A 17 18.87 -12.40 19.10
CA GLY A 17 19.51 -12.80 17.84
C GLY A 17 18.62 -13.46 16.78
N HIS A 18 17.56 -12.79 16.32
CA HIS A 18 16.79 -13.27 15.20
C HIS A 18 17.58 -13.07 13.91
N VAL A 19 18.38 -14.07 13.55
CA VAL A 19 18.92 -14.20 12.19
C VAL A 19 17.72 -14.44 11.28
N LEU A 20 17.38 -13.42 10.48
CA LEU A 20 16.32 -13.52 9.49
C LEU A 20 16.61 -14.72 8.57
N PRO A 21 15.59 -15.51 8.20
CA PRO A 21 15.80 -16.61 7.27
C PRO A 21 16.38 -16.07 5.96
N PRO A 22 17.32 -16.80 5.32
CA PRO A 22 17.94 -16.35 4.10
C PRO A 22 16.88 -16.13 3.02
N ALA A 23 16.92 -14.95 2.38
CA ALA A 23 16.00 -14.63 1.30
C ALA A 23 16.17 -15.66 0.16
N LYS A 24 15.05 -16.18 -0.36
CA LYS A 24 15.08 -17.02 -1.56
C LYS A 24 15.70 -16.20 -2.71
N LYS A 25 16.55 -16.81 -3.55
CA LYS A 25 17.25 -16.15 -4.68
C LYS A 25 16.32 -15.59 -5.80
N LYS A 26 15.01 -15.48 -5.57
CA LYS A 26 14.06 -14.88 -6.51
C LYS A 26 14.12 -13.36 -6.38
N LYS A 27 14.28 -12.65 -7.49
CA LYS A 27 14.10 -11.20 -7.51
C LYS A 27 12.61 -10.90 -7.31
N THR A 28 12.28 -10.27 -6.18
CA THR A 28 10.93 -9.80 -5.86
C THR A 28 10.94 -8.28 -5.75
N ARG A 29 9.87 -7.64 -6.21
CA ARG A 29 9.74 -6.18 -6.22
C ARG A 29 8.61 -5.76 -5.31
N ALA A 30 8.93 -4.88 -4.36
CA ALA A 30 7.99 -4.31 -3.44
C ALA A 30 7.85 -2.81 -3.70
N LEU A 31 6.62 -2.31 -3.66
CA LEU A 31 6.33 -0.89 -3.57
C LEU A 31 5.84 -0.59 -2.15
N ILE A 32 6.51 0.33 -1.46
CA ILE A 32 6.07 0.82 -0.15
C ILE A 32 5.52 2.22 -0.32
N VAL A 33 4.27 2.41 0.10
CA VAL A 33 3.57 3.70 0.09
C VAL A 33 3.40 4.15 1.53
N GLU A 34 4.31 5.00 1.96
CA GLU A 34 4.33 5.56 3.31
C GLU A 34 3.11 6.44 3.62
N GLY A 35 2.82 6.58 4.91
CA GLY A 35 1.79 7.49 5.40
C GLY A 35 2.26 8.94 5.47
N GLY A 36 1.32 9.87 5.66
CA GLY A 36 1.64 11.29 5.81
C GLY A 36 0.45 12.21 6.12
N GLY A 37 -0.68 11.65 6.55
CA GLY A 37 -1.94 12.40 6.69
C GLY A 37 -2.33 13.08 5.38
N MET A 38 -2.60 14.38 5.43
CA MET A 38 -2.94 15.19 4.24
C MET A 38 -1.82 15.26 3.19
N ARG A 39 -0.56 14.99 3.56
CA ARG A 39 0.55 14.90 2.60
C ARG A 39 0.46 13.67 1.69
N GLY A 40 -0.48 12.77 1.97
CA GLY A 40 -0.83 11.65 1.08
C GLY A 40 -1.24 12.08 -0.33
N ALA A 41 -1.64 13.35 -0.52
CA ALA A 41 -1.88 13.94 -1.84
C ALA A 41 -0.65 13.84 -2.77
N PHE A 42 0.56 14.01 -2.23
CA PHE A 42 1.79 13.86 -3.00
C PHE A 42 1.97 12.41 -3.45
N ALA A 43 1.83 11.45 -2.53
CA ALA A 43 1.89 10.03 -2.86
C ALA A 43 0.81 9.62 -3.88
N GLY A 44 -0.40 10.18 -3.76
CA GLY A 44 -1.48 9.99 -4.75
C GLY A 44 -1.07 10.47 -6.15
N GLY A 45 -0.47 11.65 -6.27
CA GLY A 45 0.04 12.16 -7.55
C GLY A 45 1.16 11.31 -8.14
N VAL A 46 2.08 10.83 -7.31
CA VAL A 46 3.14 9.91 -7.74
C VAL A 46 2.55 8.60 -8.25
N LEU A 47 1.62 8.00 -7.51
CA LEU A 47 0.97 6.74 -7.92
C LEU A 47 0.13 6.90 -9.18
N ALA A 48 -0.50 8.06 -9.39
CA ALA A 48 -1.19 8.38 -10.63
C ALA A 48 -0.24 8.40 -11.85
N ALA A 49 0.93 9.05 -11.71
CA ALA A 49 1.96 9.01 -12.75
C ALA A 49 2.50 7.58 -12.94
N MET A 50 2.70 6.84 -11.84
CA MET A 50 3.12 5.45 -11.92
C MET A 50 2.09 4.58 -12.61
N ASN A 51 0.77 4.77 -12.45
CA ASN A 51 -0.21 3.94 -13.16
C ASN A 51 -0.08 4.05 -14.70
N ARG A 52 0.45 5.18 -15.19
CA ARG A 52 0.78 5.38 -16.61
C ARG A 52 2.07 4.66 -17.04
N PHE A 53 3.17 4.86 -16.31
CA PHE A 53 4.49 4.42 -16.76
C PHE A 53 4.94 3.09 -16.14
N TYR A 54 4.37 2.74 -14.99
CA TYR A 54 4.79 1.67 -14.11
C TYR A 54 3.61 1.12 -13.29
N PRO A 55 2.64 0.42 -13.91
CA PRO A 55 1.42 -0.03 -13.23
C PRO A 55 1.70 -1.12 -12.18
N SER A 56 0.74 -1.30 -11.27
CA SER A 56 0.85 -2.14 -10.07
C SER A 56 1.28 -3.60 -10.33
N VAL A 57 0.92 -4.15 -11.50
CA VAL A 57 1.32 -5.49 -11.96
C VAL A 57 2.83 -5.73 -12.06
N HIS A 58 3.64 -4.67 -12.00
CA HIS A 58 5.11 -4.76 -11.97
C HIS A 58 5.69 -5.03 -10.58
N PHE A 59 4.85 -5.06 -9.54
CA PHE A 59 5.24 -5.34 -8.16
C PHE A 59 4.61 -6.64 -7.68
N ASP A 60 5.39 -7.49 -7.00
CA ASP A 60 4.88 -8.70 -6.37
C ASP A 60 4.07 -8.37 -5.11
N ILE A 61 4.38 -7.23 -4.47
CA ILE A 61 3.71 -6.75 -3.27
C ILE A 61 3.67 -5.22 -3.26
N VAL A 62 2.52 -4.68 -2.87
CA VAL A 62 2.34 -3.26 -2.56
C VAL A 62 1.94 -3.15 -1.10
N VAL A 63 2.72 -2.42 -0.32
CA VAL A 63 2.48 -2.19 1.11
C VAL A 63 2.10 -0.73 1.30
N GLY A 64 0.89 -0.48 1.77
CA GLY A 64 0.44 0.85 2.15
C GLY A 64 0.45 1.03 3.67
N VAL A 65 0.84 2.22 4.14
CA VAL A 65 0.91 2.56 5.57
C VAL A 65 0.01 3.75 5.88
N SER A 66 -0.87 3.62 6.88
CA SER A 66 -1.77 4.70 7.34
C SER A 66 -2.51 5.36 6.15
N ALA A 67 -2.44 6.68 6.00
CA ALA A 67 -3.02 7.44 4.89
C ALA A 67 -2.52 7.00 3.49
N GLY A 68 -1.32 6.43 3.39
CA GLY A 68 -0.76 5.87 2.16
C GLY A 68 -1.49 4.60 1.70
N SER A 69 -2.17 3.90 2.61
CA SER A 69 -2.95 2.69 2.30
C SER A 69 -4.12 2.99 1.35
N CYS A 70 -4.75 4.16 1.48
CA CYS A 70 -5.85 4.55 0.59
C CYS A 70 -5.36 4.72 -0.86
N SER A 71 -4.26 5.46 -1.05
CA SER A 71 -3.68 5.66 -2.39
C SER A 71 -3.11 4.37 -2.97
N ALA A 72 -2.48 3.53 -2.14
CA ALA A 72 -1.98 2.22 -2.54
C ALA A 72 -3.11 1.29 -2.99
N ALA A 73 -4.24 1.28 -2.27
CA ALA A 73 -5.41 0.49 -2.59
C ALA A 73 -5.98 0.87 -3.97
N TYR A 74 -6.16 2.17 -4.23
CA TYR A 74 -6.60 2.64 -5.54
C TYR A 74 -5.65 2.20 -6.65
N TYR A 75 -4.36 2.45 -6.48
CA TYR A 75 -3.33 2.11 -7.45
C TYR A 75 -3.26 0.61 -7.80
N VAL A 76 -3.52 -0.30 -6.86
CA VAL A 76 -3.55 -1.75 -7.17
C VAL A 76 -4.82 -2.21 -7.88
N THR A 77 -5.93 -1.48 -7.72
CA THR A 77 -7.22 -1.82 -8.35
C THR A 77 -7.43 -1.16 -9.71
N GLU A 78 -6.65 -0.14 -10.04
CA GLU A 78 -6.76 0.57 -11.31
C GLU A 78 -6.30 -0.27 -12.49
N ALA A 79 -7.00 -0.12 -13.62
CA ALA A 79 -6.51 -0.63 -14.88
C ALA A 79 -5.27 0.19 -15.31
N PRO A 80 -4.24 -0.47 -15.87
CA PRO A 80 -3.07 0.22 -16.39
C PRO A 80 -3.48 1.30 -17.40
N ASN A 81 -2.89 2.49 -17.28
CA ASN A 81 -3.15 3.63 -18.16
C ASN A 81 -4.58 4.21 -18.14
N ASP A 82 -5.44 3.84 -17.20
CA ASP A 82 -6.79 4.40 -17.05
C ASP A 82 -6.75 5.77 -16.36
N LEU A 83 -6.70 6.82 -17.18
CA LEU A 83 -6.61 8.21 -16.70
C LEU A 83 -7.88 8.65 -15.94
N GLU A 84 -9.05 8.21 -16.37
CA GLU A 84 -10.32 8.61 -15.75
C GLU A 84 -10.44 8.06 -14.33
N SER A 85 -10.16 6.76 -14.15
CA SER A 85 -10.11 6.15 -12.81
C SER A 85 -9.04 6.79 -11.94
N THR A 86 -7.88 7.07 -12.52
CA THR A 86 -6.76 7.74 -11.84
C THR A 86 -7.13 9.13 -11.33
N ILE A 87 -7.76 9.96 -12.16
CA ILE A 87 -8.25 11.29 -11.77
C ILE A 87 -9.34 11.18 -10.71
N ARG A 88 -10.27 10.22 -10.85
CA ARG A 88 -11.33 9.99 -9.86
C ARG A 88 -10.74 9.65 -8.50
N ASN A 89 -9.71 8.81 -8.44
CA ASN A 89 -9.08 8.42 -7.19
C ASN A 89 -8.24 9.54 -6.58
N LEU A 90 -7.63 10.40 -7.40
CA LEU A 90 -6.98 11.63 -6.93
C LEU A 90 -7.94 12.64 -6.29
N ASN A 91 -9.22 12.62 -6.66
CA ASN A 91 -10.22 13.54 -6.12
C ASN A 91 -10.43 13.40 -4.61
N VAL A 92 -10.12 12.24 -4.02
CA VAL A 92 -10.15 12.08 -2.56
C VAL A 92 -9.24 13.10 -1.87
N TRP A 93 -8.04 13.31 -2.41
CA TRP A 93 -7.07 14.27 -1.90
C TRP A 93 -7.40 15.69 -2.30
N ARG A 94 -7.91 15.87 -3.53
CA ARG A 94 -8.15 17.20 -4.11
C ARG A 94 -9.42 17.87 -3.59
N TYR A 95 -10.47 17.11 -3.32
CA TYR A 95 -11.79 17.65 -3.00
C TYR A 95 -12.37 17.08 -1.70
N GLU A 96 -12.26 15.77 -1.46
CA GLU A 96 -12.97 15.17 -0.33
C GLU A 96 -12.31 15.49 1.02
N LEU A 97 -10.98 15.40 1.07
CA LEU A 97 -10.21 15.62 2.29
C LEU A 97 -9.76 17.07 2.48
N SER A 98 -9.70 17.85 1.39
CA SER A 98 -9.28 19.25 1.41
C SER A 98 -10.41 20.20 1.77
N ASP A 99 -11.65 19.77 1.62
CA ASP A 99 -12.81 20.59 1.92
C ASP A 99 -13.21 20.44 3.40
N GLY A 100 -13.59 21.56 4.04
CA GLY A 100 -14.04 21.61 5.44
C GLY A 100 -15.29 20.76 5.73
N ARG A 101 -15.86 20.13 4.70
CA ARG A 101 -16.95 19.16 4.77
C ARG A 101 -16.59 17.90 5.55
N PHE A 102 -15.31 17.50 5.63
CA PHE A 102 -14.89 16.28 6.32
C PHE A 102 -15.05 16.35 7.86
N LEU A 103 -14.97 17.55 8.46
CA LEU A 103 -15.13 17.77 9.91
C LEU A 103 -16.39 18.60 10.26
N SER A 104 -17.36 18.68 9.34
CA SER A 104 -18.56 19.47 9.57
C SER A 104 -19.49 18.79 10.59
N ARG A 105 -19.59 19.39 11.79
CA ARG A 105 -20.52 18.98 12.86
C ARG A 105 -21.99 19.01 12.45
N ARG A 106 -22.35 19.60 11.30
CA ARG A 106 -23.74 19.60 10.77
C ARG A 106 -24.11 18.31 10.01
N ARG A 107 -23.18 17.37 9.82
CA ARG A 107 -23.42 16.07 9.14
C ARG A 107 -23.26 14.84 10.05
N LEU A 108 -23.05 15.02 11.35
CA LEU A 108 -23.08 13.98 12.37
C LEU A 108 -24.40 14.07 13.14
#